data_AF-V4T2F1-F1
#
_entry.id   AF-V4T2F1-F1
#
_cell.length_a   1.000
_cell.length_b   1.000
_cell.length_c   1.000
_cell.angle_alpha   90.00
_cell.angle_beta   90.00
_cell.angle_gamma   90.00
#
_symmetry.space_group_name_H-M   'P 1'
#
loop_
_entity.id
_entity.type
_entity.pdbx_description
1 polymer ?
#
loop_
_entity_poly.entity_id
_entity_poly.type
_entity_poly.pdbx_seq_one_letter_code
_entity_poly.pdbx_strand_id
1 'polypeptide(L)'
;MSAKEVRASDVRPLPVLEETLNYLLSLLDSTEHPFEVIHDFVFDRTRSVRQDLIMQNIVNDKAINMFEKIVKFHVISHHKLRSSCSSSSISPLHYLNLEQLTKALTSLYNLYEANWSSKPIHEKEAEFRSFYVLLHLDSNGQPVGESLSLWFRHVPSPIIKSKEMWFARQALRYFQMGNYRRFLSTVAAEASYLQYCIIEPYIDEVRSLALCCIHNCYYKLHPYPLGHLSKVLMMEESDVELFCNAYGLQTCIDELGNKLLPTKQTTFCRPKGGLQNYSFLGFQQLGRQIEL
;
A
#
# COMPACT_ATOMS: atom_id res chain seq x y z
N MET A 1 -38.59 -16.14 -4.58
CA MET A 1 -38.24 -15.20 -5.67
C MET A 1 -37.48 -15.99 -6.72
N SER A 2 -38.03 -16.13 -7.93
CA SER A 2 -37.37 -16.85 -9.03
C SER A 2 -36.08 -16.12 -9.40
N ALA A 3 -34.93 -16.79 -9.36
CA ALA A 3 -33.72 -16.27 -9.97
C ALA A 3 -34.02 -16.04 -11.46
N LYS A 4 -33.93 -14.79 -11.93
CA LYS A 4 -34.03 -14.49 -13.36
C LYS A 4 -32.88 -15.22 -14.05
N GLU A 5 -33.20 -15.98 -15.08
CA GLU A 5 -32.21 -16.66 -15.92
C GLU A 5 -31.36 -15.59 -16.63
N VAL A 6 -30.04 -15.61 -16.41
CA VAL A 6 -29.11 -14.64 -17.00
C VAL A 6 -28.95 -14.95 -18.48
N ARG A 7 -29.26 -13.99 -19.34
CA ARG A 7 -29.13 -14.13 -20.80
C ARG A 7 -27.74 -13.71 -21.25
N ALA A 8 -27.30 -14.21 -22.40
CA ALA A 8 -26.04 -13.77 -23.01
C ALA A 8 -26.01 -12.26 -23.30
N SER A 9 -27.17 -11.64 -23.54
CA SER A 9 -27.30 -10.19 -23.72
C SER A 9 -27.08 -9.38 -22.43
N ASP A 10 -27.15 -10.02 -21.27
CA ASP A 10 -27.03 -9.37 -19.97
C ASP A 10 -25.57 -9.23 -19.51
N VAL A 11 -24.62 -9.78 -20.28
CA VAL A 11 -23.19 -9.79 -19.97
C VAL A 11 -22.40 -9.16 -21.12
N ARG A 12 -21.50 -8.23 -20.80
CA ARG A 12 -20.69 -7.56 -21.84
C ARG A 12 -19.63 -8.52 -22.40
N PRO A 13 -19.43 -8.59 -23.72
CA PRO A 13 -18.37 -9.38 -24.32
C PRO A 13 -16.98 -8.75 -24.05
N LEU A 14 -15.92 -9.56 -24.16
CA LEU A 14 -14.55 -9.16 -23.83
C LEU A 14 -14.08 -7.83 -24.45
N PRO A 15 -14.30 -7.53 -25.75
CA PRO A 15 -13.87 -6.25 -26.32
C PRO A 15 -14.56 -5.05 -25.68
N VAL A 16 -15.86 -5.17 -25.40
CA VAL A 16 -16.66 -4.12 -24.75
C VAL A 16 -16.21 -3.94 -23.30
N LEU A 17 -15.86 -5.01 -22.60
CA LEU A 17 -15.32 -4.94 -21.25
C LEU A 17 -13.98 -4.19 -21.20
N GLU A 18 -13.08 -4.47 -22.15
CA GLU A 18 -11.78 -3.79 -22.27
C GLU A 18 -11.96 -2.28 -22.53
N GLU A 19 -12.81 -1.90 -23.49
CA GLU A 19 -13.16 -0.50 -23.77
C GLU A 19 -13.80 0.18 -22.56
N THR A 20 -14.74 -0.50 -21.89
CA THR A 20 -15.40 0.00 -20.68
C THR A 20 -14.38 0.27 -19.59
N LEU A 21 -13.45 -0.66 -19.34
CA LEU A 21 -12.43 -0.48 -18.30
C LEU A 21 -11.52 0.71 -18.62
N ASN A 22 -11.05 0.85 -19.87
CA ASN A 22 -10.20 1.98 -20.26
C ASN A 22 -10.94 3.31 -20.09
N TYR A 23 -12.21 3.37 -20.48
CA TYR A 23 -13.04 4.57 -20.25
C TYR A 23 -13.17 4.88 -18.75
N LEU A 24 -13.49 3.90 -17.91
CA LEU A 24 -13.61 4.09 -16.46
C LEU A 24 -12.33 4.62 -15.82
N LEU A 25 -11.17 4.09 -16.23
CA LEU A 25 -9.88 4.53 -15.70
C LEU A 25 -9.52 5.95 -16.15
N SER A 26 -9.89 6.34 -17.38
CA SER A 26 -9.68 7.72 -17.86
C SER A 26 -10.44 8.77 -17.04
N LEU A 27 -11.48 8.38 -16.30
CA LEU A 27 -12.22 9.29 -15.42
C LEU A 27 -11.40 9.70 -14.20
N LEU A 28 -10.35 8.95 -13.83
CA LEU A 28 -9.52 9.20 -12.64
C LEU A 28 -8.66 10.46 -12.78
N ASP A 29 -8.47 10.95 -14.01
CA ASP A 29 -7.76 12.19 -14.32
C ASP A 29 -8.69 13.41 -14.38
N SER A 30 -10.01 13.20 -14.25
CA SER A 30 -10.97 14.30 -14.24
C SER A 30 -10.81 15.18 -12.99
N THR A 31 -10.86 16.48 -13.21
CA THR A 31 -10.87 17.50 -12.14
C THR A 31 -12.28 18.05 -11.87
N GLU A 32 -13.30 17.53 -12.56
CA GLU A 32 -14.67 18.02 -12.47
C GLU A 32 -15.36 17.64 -11.14
N HIS A 33 -14.87 16.57 -10.49
CA HIS A 33 -15.45 16.04 -9.27
C HIS A 33 -14.36 15.69 -8.23
N PRO A 34 -14.69 15.71 -6.93
CA PRO A 34 -13.78 15.19 -5.90
C PRO A 34 -13.40 13.74 -6.16
N PHE A 35 -12.16 13.39 -5.82
CA PHE A 35 -11.61 12.06 -6.09
C PHE A 35 -12.47 10.95 -5.46
N GLU A 36 -13.04 11.18 -4.28
CA GLU A 36 -13.88 10.22 -3.56
C GLU A 36 -15.14 9.86 -4.36
N VAL A 37 -15.74 10.85 -5.04
CA VAL A 37 -16.93 10.64 -5.87
C VAL A 37 -16.60 9.84 -7.12
N ILE A 38 -15.49 10.18 -7.79
CA ILE A 38 -15.00 9.45 -8.97
C ILE A 38 -14.63 8.02 -8.57
N HIS A 39 -13.92 7.87 -7.45
CA HIS A 39 -13.53 6.59 -6.89
C HIS A 39 -14.76 5.71 -6.67
N ASP A 40 -15.80 6.19 -6.00
CA ASP A 40 -16.98 5.37 -5.68
C ASP A 40 -17.67 4.84 -6.94
N PHE A 41 -17.75 5.66 -7.99
CA PHE A 41 -18.28 5.26 -9.28
C PHE A 41 -17.39 4.21 -9.97
N VAL A 42 -16.08 4.48 -10.09
CA VAL A 42 -15.14 3.57 -10.76
C VAL A 42 -15.00 2.27 -9.97
N PHE A 43 -15.01 2.32 -8.65
CA PHE A 43 -15.00 1.17 -7.74
C PHE A 43 -16.17 0.21 -8.01
N ASP A 44 -17.41 0.74 -8.08
CA ASP A 44 -18.58 -0.08 -8.35
C ASP A 44 -18.57 -0.65 -9.78
N ARG A 45 -18.18 0.16 -10.76
CA ARG A 45 -18.14 -0.24 -12.17
C ARG A 45 -17.03 -1.24 -12.48
N THR A 46 -15.85 -1.11 -11.87
CA THR A 46 -14.75 -2.09 -12.00
C THR A 46 -15.11 -3.43 -11.35
N ARG A 47 -15.84 -3.42 -10.22
CA ARG A 47 -16.41 -4.64 -9.63
C ARG A 47 -17.35 -5.35 -10.61
N SER A 48 -18.22 -4.62 -11.29
CA SER A 48 -19.12 -5.16 -12.32
C SER A 48 -18.35 -5.74 -13.52
N VAL A 49 -17.32 -5.05 -14.03
CA VAL A 49 -16.44 -5.57 -15.09
C VAL A 49 -15.81 -6.90 -14.68
N ARG A 50 -15.32 -6.98 -13.44
CA ARG A 50 -14.75 -8.21 -12.86
C ARG A 50 -15.77 -9.35 -12.81
N GLN A 51 -17.01 -9.07 -12.42
CA GLN A 51 -18.09 -10.06 -12.38
C GLN A 51 -18.38 -10.63 -13.76
N ASP A 52 -18.44 -9.79 -14.80
CA ASP A 52 -18.68 -10.25 -16.18
C ASP A 52 -17.53 -11.13 -16.70
N LEU A 53 -16.27 -10.77 -16.40
CA LEU A 53 -15.09 -11.59 -16.76
C LEU A 53 -15.15 -12.97 -16.11
N ILE A 54 -15.47 -13.02 -14.81
CA ILE A 54 -15.57 -14.27 -14.04
C ILE A 54 -16.75 -15.12 -14.54
N MET A 55 -17.91 -14.50 -14.81
CA MET A 55 -19.10 -15.19 -15.28
C MET A 55 -18.89 -15.87 -16.64
N GLN A 56 -18.10 -15.25 -17.51
CA GLN A 56 -17.75 -15.79 -18.82
C GLN A 56 -16.56 -16.78 -18.78
N ASN A 57 -15.94 -16.99 -17.61
CA ASN A 57 -14.75 -17.84 -17.42
C ASN A 57 -13.61 -17.54 -18.42
N ILE A 58 -13.33 -16.25 -18.65
CA ILE A 58 -12.33 -15.82 -19.64
C ILE A 58 -10.94 -15.96 -19.06
N VAL A 59 -10.09 -16.79 -19.68
CA VAL A 59 -8.68 -16.98 -19.32
C VAL A 59 -7.80 -16.67 -20.53
N ASN A 60 -7.28 -15.43 -20.58
CA ASN A 60 -6.33 -15.00 -21.61
C ASN A 60 -5.54 -13.76 -21.15
N ASP A 61 -4.56 -13.33 -21.96
CA ASP A 61 -3.69 -12.19 -21.63
C ASP A 61 -4.46 -10.87 -21.54
N LYS A 62 -5.57 -10.72 -22.26
CA LYS A 62 -6.43 -9.53 -22.16
C LYS A 62 -7.11 -9.46 -20.79
N ALA A 63 -7.68 -10.55 -20.32
CA ALA A 63 -8.27 -10.63 -18.99
C ALA A 63 -7.22 -10.37 -17.91
N ILE A 64 -6.02 -10.94 -18.03
CA ILE A 64 -4.91 -10.67 -17.11
C ILE A 64 -4.60 -9.16 -17.07
N ASN A 65 -4.39 -8.52 -18.21
CA ASN A 65 -4.12 -7.07 -18.29
C ASN A 65 -5.24 -6.24 -17.64
N MET A 66 -6.50 -6.60 -17.89
CA MET A 66 -7.64 -5.94 -17.25
C MET A 66 -7.62 -6.08 -15.72
N PHE A 67 -7.32 -7.26 -15.19
CA PHE A 67 -7.19 -7.46 -13.74
C PHE A 67 -5.99 -6.70 -13.16
N GLU A 68 -4.85 -6.67 -13.86
CA GLU A 68 -3.69 -5.85 -13.48
C GLU A 68 -4.08 -4.37 -13.35
N LYS A 69 -4.82 -3.82 -14.33
CA LYS A 69 -5.33 -2.44 -14.30
C LYS A 69 -6.30 -2.19 -13.14
N ILE A 70 -7.23 -3.10 -12.88
CA ILE A 70 -8.17 -3.00 -11.75
C ILE A 70 -7.42 -3.03 -10.40
N VAL A 71 -6.42 -3.90 -10.26
CA VAL A 71 -5.58 -3.96 -9.06
C VAL A 71 -4.81 -2.66 -8.88
N LYS A 72 -4.19 -2.12 -9.94
CA LYS A 72 -3.50 -0.82 -9.92
C LYS A 72 -4.42 0.30 -9.46
N PHE A 73 -5.64 0.37 -10.02
CA PHE A 73 -6.66 1.32 -9.60
C PHE A 73 -6.92 1.23 -8.09
N HIS A 74 -7.15 0.04 -7.55
CA HIS A 74 -7.42 -0.12 -6.12
C HIS A 74 -6.20 0.24 -5.25
N VAL A 75 -4.98 -0.13 -5.64
CA VAL A 75 -3.74 0.22 -4.92
C VAL A 75 -3.56 1.74 -4.85
N ILE A 76 -3.66 2.42 -6.00
CA ILE A 76 -3.49 3.88 -6.08
C ILE A 76 -4.61 4.59 -5.33
N SER A 77 -5.85 4.10 -5.46
CA SER A 77 -6.99 4.66 -4.76
C SER A 77 -6.85 4.53 -3.26
N HIS A 78 -6.33 3.41 -2.76
CA HIS A 78 -6.07 3.22 -1.33
C HIS A 78 -5.16 4.33 -0.77
N HIS A 79 -4.05 4.58 -1.48
CA HIS A 79 -3.09 5.64 -1.13
C HIS A 79 -3.70 7.05 -1.21
N LYS A 80 -4.45 7.36 -2.28
CA LYS A 80 -5.12 8.67 -2.44
C LYS A 80 -6.19 8.90 -1.37
N LEU A 81 -7.04 7.92 -1.08
CA LEU A 81 -8.09 8.01 -0.06
C LEU A 81 -7.50 8.27 1.33
N ARG A 82 -6.34 7.70 1.63
CA ARG A 82 -5.62 7.97 2.88
C ARG A 82 -5.08 9.40 2.94
N SER A 83 -4.59 9.91 1.81
CA SER A 83 -4.09 11.29 1.70
C SER A 83 -5.19 12.34 1.89
N SER A 84 -6.40 12.07 1.42
CA SER A 84 -7.57 12.97 1.56
C SER A 84 -8.20 12.98 2.96
N CYS A 85 -7.97 11.95 3.79
CA CYS A 85 -8.69 11.79 5.05
C CYS A 85 -7.97 12.54 6.19
N SER A 86 -8.55 13.64 6.67
CA SER A 86 -8.07 14.39 7.83
C SER A 86 -8.55 13.83 9.19
N SER A 87 -9.44 12.83 9.18
CA SER A 87 -10.00 12.25 10.39
C SER A 87 -9.26 11.00 10.86
N SER A 88 -9.12 10.87 12.17
CA SER A 88 -8.45 9.77 12.87
C SER A 88 -9.07 8.39 12.69
N SER A 89 -10.27 8.27 12.11
CA SER A 89 -10.95 7.00 11.85
C SER A 89 -10.81 6.59 10.40
N ILE A 90 -10.32 5.37 10.16
CA ILE A 90 -10.30 4.75 8.83
C ILE A 90 -11.74 4.74 8.28
N SER A 91 -11.98 5.46 7.20
CA SER A 91 -13.28 5.50 6.54
C SER A 91 -13.71 4.09 6.11
N PRO A 92 -15.00 3.71 6.23
CA PRO A 92 -15.53 2.48 5.66
C PRO A 92 -15.11 2.26 4.20
N LEU A 93 -14.94 3.35 3.45
CA LEU A 93 -14.49 3.33 2.07
C LEU A 93 -13.10 2.70 1.90
N HIS A 94 -12.18 2.98 2.82
CA HIS A 94 -10.82 2.44 2.79
C HIS A 94 -10.81 0.92 3.00
N TYR A 95 -11.65 0.42 3.91
CA TYR A 95 -11.83 -1.02 4.15
C TYR A 95 -12.44 -1.72 2.94
N LEU A 96 -13.50 -1.16 2.37
CA LEU A 96 -14.16 -1.71 1.18
C LEU A 96 -13.23 -1.74 -0.03
N ASN A 97 -12.39 -0.70 -0.21
CA ASN A 97 -11.36 -0.69 -1.25
C ASN A 97 -10.34 -1.80 -1.06
N LEU A 98 -9.83 -1.99 0.16
CA LEU A 98 -8.89 -3.08 0.47
C LEU A 98 -9.52 -4.45 0.22
N GLU A 99 -10.79 -4.65 0.60
CA GLU A 99 -11.50 -5.91 0.35
C GLU A 99 -11.61 -6.21 -1.16
N GLN A 100 -11.92 -5.20 -1.99
CA GLN A 100 -11.97 -5.39 -3.45
C GLN A 100 -10.59 -5.57 -4.07
N LEU A 101 -9.56 -4.90 -3.54
CA LEU A 101 -8.17 -5.13 -3.93
C LEU A 101 -7.78 -6.59 -3.71
N THR A 102 -8.03 -7.14 -2.52
CA THR A 102 -7.71 -8.54 -2.20
C THR A 102 -8.46 -9.48 -3.14
N LYS A 103 -9.76 -9.25 -3.38
CA LYS A 103 -10.55 -10.08 -4.30
C LYS A 103 -10.04 -10.02 -5.73
N ALA A 104 -9.64 -8.83 -6.21
CA ALA A 104 -9.06 -8.65 -7.55
C ALA A 104 -7.70 -9.36 -7.66
N LEU A 105 -6.85 -9.27 -6.64
CA LEU A 105 -5.57 -9.98 -6.58
C LEU A 105 -5.74 -11.49 -6.59
N THR A 106 -6.67 -12.03 -5.79
CA THR A 106 -6.96 -13.48 -5.80
C THR A 106 -7.39 -13.95 -7.18
N SER A 107 -8.28 -13.23 -7.86
CA SER A 107 -8.66 -13.57 -9.23
C SER A 107 -7.50 -13.46 -10.21
N LEU A 108 -6.64 -12.44 -10.09
CA LEU A 108 -5.46 -12.28 -10.92
C LEU A 108 -4.46 -13.44 -10.74
N TYR A 109 -4.24 -13.89 -9.50
CA TYR A 109 -3.38 -15.04 -9.21
C TYR A 109 -3.90 -16.33 -9.83
N ASN A 110 -5.21 -16.58 -9.73
CA ASN A 110 -5.84 -17.73 -10.38
C ASN A 110 -5.69 -17.67 -11.90
N LEU A 111 -5.76 -16.47 -12.51
CA LEU A 111 -5.54 -16.29 -13.94
C LEU A 111 -4.09 -16.54 -14.36
N TYR A 112 -3.11 -16.09 -13.57
CA TYR A 112 -1.70 -16.43 -13.85
C TYR A 112 -1.48 -17.94 -13.81
N GLU A 113 -1.98 -18.61 -12.76
CA GLU A 113 -1.88 -20.08 -12.61
C GLU A 113 -2.54 -20.83 -13.76
N ALA A 114 -3.75 -20.42 -14.17
CA ALA A 114 -4.47 -21.04 -15.28
C ALA A 114 -3.77 -20.83 -16.64
N ASN A 115 -2.94 -19.79 -16.79
CA ASN A 115 -2.25 -19.47 -18.04
C ASN A 115 -0.83 -20.08 -18.12
N TRP A 116 -0.25 -20.51 -16.99
CA TRP A 116 1.08 -21.15 -16.94
C TRP A 116 1.18 -22.41 -17.80
N SER A 117 0.10 -23.19 -17.93
CA SER A 117 0.10 -24.41 -18.74
C SER A 117 0.33 -24.16 -20.24
N SER A 118 0.20 -22.92 -20.70
CA SER A 118 0.26 -22.55 -22.11
C SER A 118 1.35 -21.54 -22.47
N LYS A 119 1.97 -20.85 -21.50
CA LYS A 119 2.82 -19.67 -21.76
C LYS A 119 3.94 -19.50 -20.73
N PRO A 120 5.02 -18.77 -21.08
CA PRO A 120 6.02 -18.35 -20.10
C PRO A 120 5.39 -17.43 -19.03
N ILE A 121 6.07 -17.34 -17.88
CA ILE A 121 5.68 -16.47 -16.75
C ILE A 121 5.53 -15.02 -17.24
N HIS A 122 4.43 -14.37 -16.85
CA HIS A 122 4.15 -12.98 -17.21
C HIS A 122 5.16 -12.04 -16.54
N GLU A 123 5.65 -11.06 -17.30
CA GLU A 123 6.69 -10.12 -16.85
C GLU A 123 6.33 -9.41 -15.52
N LYS A 124 5.06 -9.05 -15.35
CA LYS A 124 4.56 -8.33 -14.17
C LYS A 124 4.09 -9.24 -13.03
N GLU A 125 4.02 -10.55 -13.25
CA GLU A 125 3.47 -11.48 -12.25
C GLU A 125 4.22 -11.37 -10.91
N ALA A 126 5.55 -11.22 -10.98
CA ALA A 126 6.39 -11.02 -9.81
C ALA A 126 6.00 -9.78 -8.99
N GLU A 127 5.71 -8.66 -9.65
CA GLU A 127 5.26 -7.42 -8.99
C GLU A 127 3.93 -7.64 -8.28
N PHE A 128 2.93 -8.17 -8.97
CA PHE A 128 1.60 -8.39 -8.38
C PHE A 128 1.60 -9.47 -7.29
N ARG A 129 2.41 -10.52 -7.40
CA ARG A 129 2.59 -11.53 -6.34
C ARG A 129 3.29 -10.93 -5.13
N SER A 130 4.21 -9.97 -5.31
CA SER A 130 4.86 -9.27 -4.19
C SER A 130 3.85 -8.54 -3.29
N PHE A 131 2.75 -8.04 -3.86
CA PHE A 131 1.70 -7.34 -3.12
C PHE A 131 1.07 -8.23 -2.05
N TYR A 132 0.94 -9.54 -2.31
CA TYR A 132 0.44 -10.49 -1.31
C TYR A 132 1.31 -10.46 -0.05
N VAL A 133 2.63 -10.49 -0.21
CA VAL A 133 3.58 -10.47 0.91
C VAL A 133 3.51 -9.14 1.66
N LEU A 134 3.39 -8.02 0.95
CA LEU A 134 3.34 -6.68 1.53
C LEU A 134 2.03 -6.41 2.29
N LEU A 135 0.91 -6.95 1.80
CA LEU A 135 -0.38 -6.88 2.49
C LEU A 135 -0.43 -7.73 3.78
N HIS A 136 0.57 -8.59 4.00
CA HIS A 136 0.72 -9.43 5.20
C HIS A 136 1.82 -8.92 6.15
N LEU A 137 2.24 -7.66 6.03
CA LEU A 137 3.24 -7.09 6.94
C LEU A 137 2.77 -7.13 8.40
N ASP A 138 1.55 -6.66 8.67
CA ASP A 138 0.95 -6.75 10.00
C ASP A 138 0.20 -8.08 10.20
N SER A 139 0.63 -8.83 11.21
CA SER A 139 0.01 -10.10 11.61
C SER A 139 -1.22 -9.90 12.52
N ASN A 140 -1.46 -8.68 13.01
CA ASN A 140 -2.59 -8.33 13.88
C ASN A 140 -3.80 -7.79 13.11
N GLY A 141 -3.62 -7.50 11.83
CA GLY A 141 -4.68 -7.06 10.93
C GLY A 141 -5.66 -8.18 10.56
N GLN A 142 -6.67 -7.85 9.75
CA GLN A 142 -7.55 -8.85 9.18
C GLN A 142 -6.74 -9.80 8.27
N PRO A 143 -6.91 -11.13 8.40
CA PRO A 143 -6.16 -12.08 7.59
C PRO A 143 -6.50 -11.88 6.10
N VAL A 144 -5.50 -11.56 5.30
CA VAL A 144 -5.64 -11.33 3.85
C VAL A 144 -5.50 -12.67 3.11
N GLY A 145 -6.50 -13.53 3.19
CA GLY A 145 -6.44 -14.85 2.51
C GLY A 145 -5.68 -15.91 3.30
N GLU A 146 -4.93 -16.78 2.62
CA GLU A 146 -4.18 -17.89 3.24
C GLU A 146 -2.86 -17.42 3.90
N SER A 147 -2.33 -18.17 4.86
CA SER A 147 -1.07 -17.81 5.51
C SER A 147 0.10 -17.79 4.51
N LEU A 148 1.04 -16.86 4.68
CA LEU A 148 2.24 -16.77 3.82
C LEU A 148 3.00 -18.10 3.73
N SER A 149 3.05 -18.87 4.82
CA SER A 149 3.71 -20.18 4.87
C SER A 149 3.09 -21.23 3.93
N LEU A 150 1.77 -21.16 3.70
CA LEU A 150 1.06 -22.02 2.75
C LEU A 150 1.20 -21.44 1.35
N TRP A 151 0.96 -20.14 1.21
CA TRP A 151 1.02 -19.43 -0.06
C TRP A 151 2.36 -19.60 -0.79
N PHE A 152 3.49 -19.45 -0.08
CA PHE A 152 4.83 -19.61 -0.67
C PHE A 152 5.09 -21.01 -1.25
N ARG A 153 4.33 -22.04 -0.86
CA ARG A 153 4.46 -23.40 -1.44
C ARG A 153 3.97 -23.46 -2.88
N HIS A 154 3.04 -22.58 -3.24
CA HIS A 154 2.41 -22.55 -4.55
C HIS A 154 3.10 -21.57 -5.52
N VAL A 155 4.04 -20.74 -5.03
CA VAL A 155 4.72 -19.73 -5.86
C VAL A 155 5.93 -20.32 -6.59
N PRO A 156 6.03 -20.19 -7.92
CA PRO A 156 7.16 -20.66 -8.71
C PRO A 156 8.50 -20.06 -8.28
N SER A 157 9.56 -20.87 -8.36
CA SER A 157 10.94 -20.47 -8.05
C SER A 157 11.43 -19.22 -8.81
N PRO A 158 11.13 -19.04 -10.12
CA PRO A 158 11.52 -17.82 -10.83
C PRO A 158 10.89 -16.55 -10.24
N ILE A 159 9.62 -16.62 -9.80
CA ILE A 159 8.93 -15.51 -9.16
C ILE A 159 9.53 -15.23 -7.79
N ILE A 160 9.86 -16.26 -7.00
CA ILE A 160 10.51 -16.11 -5.69
C ILE A 160 11.87 -15.41 -5.78
N LYS A 161 12.59 -15.61 -6.88
CA LYS A 161 13.92 -15.06 -7.15
C LYS A 161 13.90 -13.68 -7.83
N SER A 162 12.73 -13.18 -8.20
CA SER A 162 12.57 -11.85 -8.80
C SER A 162 12.99 -10.73 -7.84
N LYS A 163 13.31 -9.56 -8.39
CA LYS A 163 13.69 -8.38 -7.59
C LYS A 163 12.51 -7.90 -6.73
N GLU A 164 11.29 -7.96 -7.27
CA GLU A 164 10.05 -7.52 -6.63
C GLU A 164 9.75 -8.37 -5.40
N MET A 165 9.91 -9.69 -5.53
CA MET A 165 9.70 -10.62 -4.43
C MET A 165 10.84 -10.59 -3.42
N TRP A 166 12.07 -10.37 -3.87
CA TRP A 166 13.21 -10.17 -2.96
C TRP A 166 12.97 -8.97 -2.05
N PHE A 167 12.60 -7.83 -2.63
CA PHE A 167 12.22 -6.62 -1.90
C PHE A 167 11.12 -6.90 -0.87
N ALA A 168 10.01 -7.50 -1.29
CA ALA A 168 8.87 -7.74 -0.39
C ALA A 168 9.22 -8.66 0.79
N ARG A 169 10.06 -9.67 0.56
CA ARG A 169 10.55 -10.55 1.63
C ARG A 169 11.52 -9.84 2.57
N GLN A 170 12.36 -8.94 2.08
CA GLN A 170 13.23 -8.12 2.95
C GLN A 170 12.39 -7.15 3.79
N ALA A 171 11.44 -6.46 3.19
CA ALA A 171 10.51 -5.56 3.88
C ALA A 171 9.79 -6.29 5.01
N LEU A 172 9.21 -7.48 4.72
CA LEU A 172 8.57 -8.34 5.71
C LEU A 172 9.51 -8.70 6.86
N ARG A 173 10.72 -9.16 6.54
CA ARG A 173 11.70 -9.54 7.55
C ARG A 173 12.09 -8.36 8.44
N TYR A 174 12.35 -7.19 7.86
CA TYR A 174 12.73 -6.01 8.64
C TYR A 174 11.59 -5.48 9.50
N PHE A 175 10.36 -5.53 8.99
CA PHE A 175 9.17 -5.17 9.74
C PHE A 175 8.98 -6.08 10.96
N GLN A 176 8.98 -7.40 10.76
CA GLN A 176 8.82 -8.38 11.84
C GLN A 176 9.95 -8.32 12.89
N MET A 177 11.18 -8.00 12.48
CA MET A 177 12.31 -7.82 13.39
C MET A 177 12.30 -6.47 14.11
N GLY A 178 11.37 -5.56 13.79
CA GLY A 178 11.37 -4.19 14.30
C GLY A 178 12.57 -3.36 13.83
N ASN A 179 13.23 -3.74 12.74
CA ASN A 179 14.41 -3.05 12.21
C ASN A 179 13.98 -1.86 11.35
N TYR A 180 13.53 -0.80 12.01
CA TYR A 180 13.00 0.40 11.37
C TYR A 180 13.99 1.07 10.42
N ARG A 181 15.29 1.09 10.74
CA ARG A 181 16.32 1.70 9.87
C ARG A 181 16.39 1.00 8.52
N ARG A 182 16.55 -0.34 8.53
CA ARG A 182 16.65 -1.11 7.29
C ARG A 182 15.34 -1.13 6.52
N PHE A 183 14.21 -1.21 7.22
CA PHE A 183 12.90 -1.15 6.59
C PHE A 183 12.73 0.15 5.79
N LEU A 184 12.89 1.32 6.43
CA LEU A 184 12.70 2.61 5.79
C LEU A 184 13.73 2.85 4.68
N SER A 185 15.00 2.48 4.89
CA SER A 185 16.03 2.63 3.85
C SER A 185 15.79 1.73 2.63
N THR A 186 15.34 0.50 2.83
CA THR A 186 15.04 -0.43 1.73
C THR A 186 13.81 0.02 0.97
N VAL A 187 12.75 0.48 1.65
CA VAL A 187 11.58 1.08 1.01
C VAL A 187 11.99 2.28 0.15
N ALA A 188 12.80 3.19 0.70
CA ALA A 188 13.29 4.37 -0.02
C ALA A 188 14.10 4.04 -1.28
N ALA A 189 14.91 2.98 -1.24
CA ALA A 189 15.85 2.65 -2.30
C ALA A 189 15.27 1.76 -3.41
N GLU A 190 14.33 0.87 -3.08
CA GLU A 190 13.99 -0.27 -3.95
C GLU A 190 12.51 -0.41 -4.28
N ALA A 191 11.60 0.22 -3.52
CA ALA A 191 10.17 0.00 -3.71
C ALA A 191 9.70 0.53 -5.08
N SER A 192 8.93 -0.29 -5.80
CA SER A 192 8.11 0.25 -6.91
C SER A 192 7.05 1.20 -6.35
N TYR A 193 6.51 2.10 -7.19
CA TYR A 193 5.46 3.01 -6.74
C TYR A 193 4.25 2.28 -6.15
N LEU A 194 3.82 1.19 -6.78
CA LEU A 194 2.68 0.40 -6.30
C LEU A 194 3.00 -0.33 -4.99
N GLN A 195 4.22 -0.87 -4.86
CA GLN A 195 4.68 -1.46 -3.60
C GLN A 195 4.73 -0.42 -2.49
N TYR A 196 5.20 0.79 -2.77
CA TYR A 196 5.19 1.91 -1.82
C TYR A 196 3.75 2.23 -1.38
N CYS A 197 2.80 2.36 -2.32
CA CYS A 197 1.39 2.63 -2.01
C CYS A 197 0.77 1.60 -1.05
N ILE A 198 1.18 0.33 -1.17
CA ILE A 198 0.74 -0.75 -0.27
C ILE A 198 1.42 -0.68 1.09
N ILE A 199 2.70 -0.31 1.14
CA ILE A 199 3.51 -0.32 2.36
C ILE A 199 3.29 0.94 3.22
N GLU A 200 2.88 2.05 2.60
CA GLU A 200 2.75 3.34 3.26
C GLU A 200 1.96 3.31 4.60
N PRO A 201 0.87 2.54 4.76
CA PRO A 201 0.19 2.35 6.06
C PRO A 201 1.11 1.94 7.20
N TYR A 202 2.11 1.11 6.91
CA TYR A 202 3.04 0.55 7.89
C TYR A 202 4.23 1.47 8.16
N ILE A 203 4.49 2.47 7.31
CA ILE A 203 5.61 3.40 7.49
C ILE A 203 5.46 4.17 8.80
N ASP A 204 4.26 4.66 9.09
CA ASP A 204 4.01 5.44 10.32
C ASP A 204 4.12 4.55 11.56
N GLU A 205 3.69 3.30 11.48
CA GLU A 205 3.89 2.32 12.56
C GLU A 205 5.39 2.10 12.83
N VAL A 206 6.18 1.93 11.77
CA VAL A 206 7.64 1.77 11.87
C VAL A 206 8.32 3.02 12.42
N ARG A 207 7.90 4.22 12.00
CA ARG A 207 8.37 5.51 12.54
C ARG A 207 8.04 5.62 14.03
N SER A 208 6.85 5.18 14.43
CA SER A 208 6.39 5.18 15.81
C SER A 208 7.23 4.22 16.68
N LEU A 209 7.53 3.02 16.17
CA LEU A 209 8.44 2.07 16.80
C LEU A 209 9.84 2.67 16.96
N ALA A 210 10.36 3.30 15.92
CA ALA A 210 11.68 3.95 15.94
C ALA A 210 11.76 5.01 17.04
N LEU A 211 10.75 5.89 17.12
CA LEU A 211 10.67 6.93 18.14
C LEU A 211 10.59 6.31 19.55
N CYS A 212 9.76 5.28 19.76
CA CYS A 212 9.69 4.54 21.02
C CYS A 212 11.07 4.00 21.43
N CYS A 213 11.79 3.37 20.51
CA CYS A 213 13.11 2.79 20.78
C CYS A 213 14.13 3.86 21.13
N ILE A 214 14.18 4.96 20.37
CA ILE A 214 15.14 6.05 20.60
C ILE A 214 14.86 6.73 21.93
N HIS A 215 13.59 7.01 22.24
CA HIS A 215 13.19 7.65 23.49
C HIS A 215 13.59 6.85 24.73
N ASN A 216 13.40 5.52 24.69
CA ASN A 216 13.61 4.66 25.85
C ASN A 216 15.06 4.20 26.02
N CYS A 217 15.78 3.94 24.91
CA CYS A 217 17.10 3.33 24.95
C CYS A 217 18.24 4.35 24.98
N TYR A 218 18.04 5.58 24.50
CA TYR A 218 19.13 6.56 24.42
C TYR A 218 19.48 7.14 25.78
N TYR A 219 20.71 7.66 25.90
CA TYR A 219 21.25 8.12 27.17
C TYR A 219 20.63 9.47 27.57
N LYS A 220 20.16 9.57 28.82
CA LYS A 220 19.40 10.73 29.32
C LYS A 220 20.18 12.05 29.26
N LEU A 221 21.50 11.99 29.43
CA LEU A 221 22.35 13.20 29.50
C LEU A 221 22.72 13.76 28.11
N HIS A 222 22.43 13.03 27.03
CA HIS A 222 22.69 13.49 25.67
C HIS A 222 21.36 13.50 24.89
N PRO A 223 20.76 14.68 24.68
CA PRO A 223 19.63 14.82 23.79
C PRO A 223 19.96 14.32 22.38
N TYR A 224 18.98 13.70 21.71
CA TYR A 224 19.16 13.12 20.40
C TYR A 224 19.06 14.19 19.30
N PRO A 225 20.03 14.30 18.36
CA PRO A 225 19.95 15.30 17.31
C PRO A 225 18.76 15.07 16.36
N LEU A 226 17.90 16.09 16.19
CA LEU A 226 16.69 15.96 15.39
C LEU A 226 17.02 15.79 13.90
N GLY A 227 18.07 16.44 13.40
CA GLY A 227 18.56 16.23 12.03
C GLY A 227 19.05 14.80 11.76
N HIS A 228 19.57 14.09 12.76
CA HIS A 228 19.88 12.66 12.62
C HIS A 228 18.60 11.83 12.67
N LEU A 229 17.62 12.19 13.52
CA LEU A 229 16.32 11.52 13.57
C LEU A 229 15.56 11.66 12.25
N SER A 230 15.57 12.84 11.63
CA SER A 230 15.03 13.13 10.30
C SER A 230 15.55 12.16 9.23
N LYS A 231 16.88 11.97 9.17
CA LYS A 231 17.50 11.00 8.25
C LYS A 231 17.08 9.55 8.53
N VAL A 232 16.87 9.20 9.80
CA VAL A 232 16.48 7.86 10.22
C VAL A 232 15.02 7.55 9.89
N LEU A 233 14.13 8.53 10.09
CA LEU A 233 12.70 8.39 9.87
C LEU A 233 12.28 8.70 8.42
N MET A 234 13.20 9.18 7.59
CA MET A 234 12.95 9.62 6.21
C MET A 234 11.83 10.68 6.17
N MET A 235 11.98 11.69 7.02
CA MET A 235 11.02 12.81 7.20
C MET A 235 11.77 14.13 7.23
N GLU A 236 11.12 15.21 6.82
CA GLU A 236 11.66 16.56 7.01
C GLU A 236 11.82 16.88 8.49
N GLU A 237 12.80 17.72 8.85
CA GLU A 237 13.08 18.01 10.26
C GLU A 237 11.90 18.70 10.97
N SER A 238 11.15 19.55 10.24
CA SER A 238 9.88 20.13 10.71
C SER A 238 8.81 19.08 10.98
N ASP A 239 8.68 18.09 10.10
CA ASP A 239 7.72 16.99 10.24
C ASP A 239 8.08 16.10 11.44
N VAL A 240 9.38 15.85 11.67
CA VAL A 240 9.84 15.10 12.85
C VAL A 240 9.49 15.81 14.14
N GLU A 241 9.61 17.15 14.18
CA GLU A 241 9.22 17.93 15.35
C GLU A 241 7.73 17.81 15.64
N LEU A 242 6.88 17.97 14.62
CA LEU A 242 5.42 17.76 14.72
C LEU A 242 5.09 16.33 15.16
N PHE A 243 5.79 15.34 14.61
CA PHE A 243 5.65 13.94 14.99
C PHE A 243 5.98 13.72 16.47
N CYS A 244 7.12 14.24 16.94
CA CYS A 244 7.51 14.15 18.36
C CYS A 244 6.44 14.79 19.27
N ASN A 245 5.95 15.97 18.90
CA ASN A 245 4.93 16.69 19.65
C ASN A 245 3.61 15.90 19.72
N ALA A 246 3.21 15.23 18.65
CA ALA A 246 2.04 14.35 18.63
C ALA A 246 2.17 13.16 19.61
N TYR A 247 3.40 12.74 19.92
CA TYR A 247 3.72 11.73 20.93
C TYR A 247 3.93 12.30 22.34
N GLY A 248 3.66 13.59 22.55
CA GLY A 248 3.83 14.29 23.83
C GLY A 248 5.29 14.60 24.18
N LEU A 249 6.21 14.48 23.21
CA LEU A 249 7.62 14.77 23.42
C LEU A 249 7.92 16.22 23.03
N GLN A 250 8.67 16.91 23.89
CA GLN A 250 9.14 18.27 23.61
C GLN A 250 10.53 18.24 22.98
N THR A 251 10.75 19.10 21.99
CA THR A 251 12.08 19.38 21.39
C THR A 251 12.71 20.59 22.09
N CYS A 252 14.04 20.68 22.06
CA CYS A 252 14.79 21.86 22.51
C CYS A 252 15.81 22.29 21.44
N ILE A 253 16.34 23.49 21.58
CA ILE A 253 17.35 24.06 20.67
C ILE A 253 18.62 24.29 21.49
N ASP A 254 19.77 23.90 20.96
CA ASP A 254 21.07 24.17 21.58
C ASP A 254 21.57 25.60 21.29
N GLU A 255 22.70 25.98 21.92
CA GLU A 255 23.32 27.30 21.73
C GLU A 255 23.76 27.57 20.28
N LEU A 256 23.88 26.52 19.46
CA LEU A 256 24.26 26.59 18.04
C LEU A 256 23.05 26.61 17.11
N GLY A 257 21.83 26.57 17.64
CA GLY A 257 20.59 26.57 16.87
C GLY A 257 20.15 25.18 16.38
N ASN A 258 20.81 24.09 16.77
CA ASN A 258 20.42 22.74 16.39
C ASN A 258 19.23 22.26 17.23
N LYS A 259 18.25 21.64 16.57
CA LYS A 259 17.12 21.00 17.27
C LYS A 259 17.53 19.65 17.84
N LEU A 260 17.14 19.42 19.08
CA LEU A 260 17.45 18.23 19.86
C LEU A 260 16.17 17.66 20.49
N LEU A 261 16.17 16.34 20.70
CA LEU A 261 15.11 15.62 21.38
C LEU A 261 15.64 15.08 22.72
N PRO A 262 15.28 15.69 23.88
CA PRO A 262 15.50 15.09 25.19
C PRO A 262 14.85 13.71 25.27
N THR A 263 15.59 12.71 25.75
CA THR A 263 15.11 11.32 25.84
C THR A 263 14.56 11.01 27.23
N LYS A 264 13.75 9.96 27.37
CA LYS A 264 13.14 9.52 28.64
C LYS A 264 12.23 10.54 29.33
N GLN A 265 11.58 11.40 28.55
CA GLN A 265 10.46 12.24 29.01
C GLN A 265 9.28 11.38 29.47
N THR A 266 8.68 11.72 30.61
CA THR A 266 7.53 11.02 31.20
C THR A 266 6.22 11.28 30.48
N THR A 267 6.19 12.29 29.60
CA THR A 267 5.03 12.71 28.81
C THR A 267 4.79 11.85 27.57
N PHE A 268 5.66 10.87 27.28
CA PHE A 268 5.52 10.02 26.11
C PHE A 268 4.19 9.26 26.13
N CYS A 269 3.36 9.54 25.14
CA CYS A 269 2.07 8.88 24.95
C CYS A 269 1.83 8.60 23.47
N ARG A 270 1.23 7.45 23.15
CA ARG A 270 0.75 7.22 21.79
C ARG A 270 -0.46 8.14 21.54
N PRO A 271 -0.50 8.87 20.41
CA PRO A 271 -1.64 9.72 20.10
C PRO A 271 -2.91 8.86 20.04
N LYS A 272 -3.99 9.37 20.66
CA LYS A 272 -5.30 8.71 20.66
C LYS A 272 -6.06 8.90 19.34
N GLY A 273 -5.59 9.81 18.48
CA GLY A 273 -6.09 10.02 17.11
C GLY A 273 -5.05 9.60 16.07
N GLY A 274 -5.46 9.55 14.80
CA GLY A 274 -4.59 9.32 13.66
C GLY A 274 -3.52 10.40 13.55
N LEU A 275 -2.34 9.99 13.12
CA LEU A 275 -1.24 10.89 12.82
C LEU A 275 -1.53 11.67 11.54
N GLN A 276 -0.97 12.88 11.43
CA GLN A 276 -0.95 13.59 10.15
C GLN A 276 -0.19 12.76 9.11
N ASN A 277 -0.53 12.92 7.83
CA ASN A 277 0.21 12.30 6.73
C ASN A 277 1.54 13.03 6.57
N TYR A 278 2.63 12.40 7.02
CA TYR A 278 3.97 12.95 6.86
C TYR A 278 4.60 12.44 5.57
N SER A 279 5.17 13.37 4.80
CA SER A 279 5.82 13.03 3.55
C SER A 279 6.96 12.03 3.76
N PHE A 280 7.11 11.08 2.83
CA PHE A 280 8.22 10.15 2.84
C PHE A 280 9.30 10.66 1.88
N LEU A 281 10.44 11.06 2.45
CA LEU A 281 11.57 11.56 1.67
C LEU A 281 12.03 10.50 0.66
N GLY A 282 12.09 10.88 -0.63
CA GLY A 282 12.42 9.99 -1.74
C GLY A 282 11.24 9.62 -2.65
N PHE A 283 9.98 9.78 -2.19
CA PHE A 283 8.78 9.48 -2.99
C PHE A 283 7.90 10.72 -3.29
N GLN A 284 8.30 11.91 -2.81
CA GLN A 284 7.59 13.18 -3.02
C GLN A 284 7.40 13.60 -4.51
N GLN A 285 8.19 13.04 -5.44
CA GLN A 285 8.11 13.36 -6.88
C GLN A 285 7.31 12.36 -7.72
N LEU A 286 7.05 11.13 -7.24
CA LEU A 286 6.37 10.11 -8.04
C LEU A 286 4.86 10.34 -8.19
N GLY A 287 4.23 11.07 -7.26
CA GLY A 287 2.79 11.35 -7.31
C GLY A 287 2.33 12.20 -8.50
N ARG A 288 3.26 12.80 -9.27
CA ARG A 288 2.94 13.67 -10.43
C ARG A 288 3.08 13.01 -11.80
N GLN A 289 3.58 11.77 -11.88
CA GLN A 289 3.81 11.04 -13.14
C GLN A 289 2.95 9.78 -13.26
N ILE A 290 1.72 9.81 -12.75
CA ILE A 290 0.83 8.65 -12.80
C ILE A 290 -0.03 8.77 -14.06
N GLU A 291 0.40 8.12 -15.15
CA GLU A 291 -0.53 7.67 -16.19
C GLU A 291 -1.14 6.35 -15.71
N LEU A 292 -2.47 6.33 -15.53
CA LEU A 292 -3.27 5.15 -15.20
C LEU A 292 -3.65 4.36 -16.45
#